data_AF-A0A3M1TWC1-F1
#
_entry.id   AF-A0A3M1TWC1-F1
#
_cell.length_a   1.000
_cell.length_b   1.000
_cell.length_c   1.000
_cell.angle_alpha   90.00
_cell.angle_beta   90.00
_cell.angle_gamma   90.00
#
_symmetry.space_group_name_H-M   'P 1'
#
loop_
_entity.id
_entity.type
_entity.pdbx_description
1 polymer ?
#
loop_
_entity_poly.entity_id
_entity_poly.type
_entity_poly.pdbx_seq_one_letter_code
_entity_poly.pdbx_strand_id
1 'polypeptide(L)'
;MFVGYLLDFYYRNHSGPHADEELKRVVHFLISNKFIDNQTIRHFTVIAEFHTSIEKQSYKNKTQAVKAIAHKYGLHENTIWNILKDHRHKFGY
;
A
#
# COMPACT_ATOMS: atom_id res chain seq x y z
N MET A 1 1.81 -2.45 -19.59
CA MET A 1 2.35 -3.57 -18.80
C MET A 1 3.86 -3.67 -19.03
N PHE A 2 4.64 -2.71 -18.51
CA PHE A 2 6.10 -2.63 -18.72
C PHE A 2 6.83 -2.31 -17.41
N VAL A 3 6.25 -1.40 -16.61
CA VAL A 3 6.75 -1.03 -15.28
C VAL A 3 6.75 -2.20 -14.30
N GLY A 4 5.68 -3.02 -14.29
CA GLY A 4 5.60 -4.19 -13.38
C GLY A 4 6.67 -5.25 -13.67
N TYR A 5 6.96 -5.49 -14.95
CA TYR A 5 8.03 -6.42 -15.35
C TYR A 5 9.41 -5.88 -15.01
N LEU A 6 9.65 -4.57 -15.21
CA LEU A 6 10.91 -3.93 -14.81
C LEU A 6 11.14 -3.97 -13.30
N LEU A 7 10.08 -3.76 -12.51
CA LEU A 7 10.14 -3.85 -11.05
C LEU A 7 10.42 -5.30 -10.58
N ASP A 8 9.74 -6.29 -11.17
CA ASP A 8 9.96 -7.71 -10.84
C ASP A 8 11.38 -8.16 -11.25
N PHE A 9 11.83 -7.77 -12.44
CA PHE A 9 13.19 -8.04 -12.92
C PHE A 9 14.25 -7.38 -12.04
N TYR A 10 14.04 -6.12 -11.65
CA TYR A 10 14.97 -5.40 -10.78
C TYR A 10 15.05 -6.05 -9.39
N TYR A 11 13.91 -6.36 -8.78
CA TYR A 11 13.84 -6.96 -7.44
C TYR A 11 14.50 -8.35 -7.39
N ARG A 12 14.26 -9.19 -8.40
CA ARG A 12 14.87 -10.52 -8.51
C ARG A 12 16.40 -10.47 -8.69
N ASN A 13 16.91 -9.44 -9.35
CA ASN A 13 18.34 -9.30 -9.63
C ASN A 13 19.12 -8.52 -8.57
N HIS A 14 18.46 -7.79 -7.68
CA HIS A 14 19.10 -6.94 -6.67
C HIS A 14 18.75 -7.34 -5.22
N SER A 15 18.54 -8.64 -4.95
CA SER A 15 18.29 -9.20 -3.60
C SER A 15 19.56 -9.26 -2.72
N GLY A 16 20.25 -8.13 -2.56
CA GLY A 16 21.42 -7.98 -1.69
C GLY A 16 21.10 -7.22 -0.38
N PRO A 17 22.07 -7.07 0.54
CA PRO A 17 21.88 -6.34 1.80
C PRO A 17 21.51 -4.85 1.64
N HIS A 18 21.62 -4.29 0.43
CA HIS A 18 21.23 -2.91 0.09
C HIS A 18 19.94 -2.81 -0.73
N ALA A 19 19.23 -3.92 -0.97
CA ALA A 19 18.02 -3.98 -1.79
C ALA A 19 16.94 -2.98 -1.33
N ASP A 20 16.83 -2.75 -0.03
CA ASP A 20 15.83 -1.84 0.54
C ASP A 20 16.08 -0.37 0.17
N GLU A 21 17.34 0.07 0.10
CA GLU A 21 17.67 1.45 -0.30
C GLU A 21 17.45 1.67 -1.79
N GLU A 22 17.76 0.67 -2.59
CA GLU A 22 17.54 0.66 -4.02
C GLU A 22 16.05 0.65 -4.38
N LEU A 23 15.26 -0.18 -3.71
CA LEU A 23 13.80 -0.17 -3.84
C LEU A 23 13.21 1.19 -3.44
N LYS A 24 13.68 1.78 -2.33
CA LYS A 24 13.25 3.13 -1.92
C LYS A 24 13.56 4.17 -3.00
N ARG A 25 14.74 4.12 -3.63
CA ARG A 25 15.09 5.03 -4.74
C ARG A 25 14.17 4.86 -5.94
N VAL A 26 13.86 3.62 -6.33
CA VAL A 26 12.94 3.35 -7.45
C VAL A 26 11.53 3.82 -7.14
N VAL A 27 10.99 3.51 -5.96
CA VAL A 27 9.67 4.00 -5.54
C VAL A 27 9.66 5.53 -5.52
N HIS A 28 10.67 6.18 -4.94
CA HIS A 28 10.78 7.63 -4.93
C HIS A 28 10.82 8.22 -6.35
N PHE A 29 11.54 7.60 -7.28
CA PHE A 29 11.58 8.01 -8.68
C PHE A 29 10.18 7.91 -9.33
N LEU A 30 9.46 6.82 -9.11
CA LEU A 30 8.12 6.62 -9.66
C LEU A 30 7.12 7.65 -9.12
N ILE A 31 7.21 7.98 -7.84
CA ILE A 31 6.38 9.01 -7.20
C ILE A 31 6.75 10.40 -7.74
N SER A 32 8.04 10.74 -7.76
CA SER A 32 8.53 12.05 -8.19
C SER A 32 8.19 12.38 -9.64
N ASN A 33 8.18 11.36 -10.50
CA ASN A 33 7.83 11.50 -11.91
C ASN A 33 6.32 11.28 -12.18
N LYS A 34 5.49 11.21 -11.13
CA LYS A 34 4.03 11.04 -11.21
C LYS A 34 3.58 9.78 -11.97
N PHE A 35 4.42 8.74 -12.03
CA PHE A 35 4.01 7.43 -12.54
C PHE A 35 3.02 6.74 -11.60
N ILE A 36 3.06 7.10 -10.32
CA ILE A 36 2.09 6.68 -9.31
C ILE A 36 1.48 7.94 -8.74
N ASP A 37 0.16 8.07 -8.86
CA ASP A 37 -0.55 9.21 -8.31
C ASP A 37 -0.69 9.10 -6.77
N ASN A 38 -0.88 10.25 -6.11
CA ASN A 38 -1.03 10.32 -4.66
C ASN A 38 -2.25 9.56 -4.12
N GLN A 39 -3.31 9.44 -4.92
CA GLN A 39 -4.51 8.69 -4.54
C GLN A 39 -4.24 7.18 -4.54
N THR A 40 -3.46 6.69 -5.50
CA THR A 40 -2.98 5.31 -5.61
C THR A 40 -2.05 4.98 -4.45
N ILE A 41 -1.09 5.85 -4.13
CA ILE A 41 -0.24 5.67 -2.93
C ILE A 41 -1.11 5.53 -1.68
N ARG A 42 -2.03 6.48 -1.47
CA ARG A 42 -2.93 6.47 -0.31
C ARG A 42 -3.77 5.20 -0.24
N HIS A 43 -4.34 4.77 -1.36
CA HIS A 43 -5.14 3.56 -1.45
C HIS A 43 -4.33 2.35 -0.99
N PHE A 44 -3.15 2.11 -1.59
CA PHE A 44 -2.33 0.94 -1.26
C PHE A 44 -1.72 1.02 0.14
N THR A 45 -1.36 2.20 0.64
CA THR A 45 -0.92 2.36 2.03
C THR A 45 -2.00 1.94 3.02
N VAL A 46 -3.25 2.37 2.81
CA VAL A 46 -4.39 1.99 3.66
C VAL A 46 -4.65 0.48 3.61
N ILE A 47 -4.61 -0.13 2.42
CA ILE A 47 -4.80 -1.59 2.26
C ILE A 47 -3.70 -2.36 2.99
N ALA A 48 -2.43 -2.01 2.78
CA ALA A 48 -1.30 -2.70 3.38
C ALA A 48 -1.34 -2.62 4.92
N GLU A 49 -1.65 -1.45 5.48
CA GLU A 49 -1.74 -1.30 6.93
C GLU A 49 -2.95 -2.04 7.52
N PHE A 50 -4.10 -2.03 6.83
CA PHE A 50 -5.26 -2.79 7.26
C PHE A 50 -4.96 -4.30 7.28
N HIS A 51 -4.38 -4.87 6.21
CA HIS A 51 -4.00 -6.29 6.18
C HIS A 51 -2.99 -6.63 7.28
N THR A 52 -1.93 -5.84 7.42
CA THR A 52 -0.92 -6.02 8.48
C THR A 52 -1.57 -6.01 9.87
N SER A 53 -2.52 -5.11 10.10
CA SER A 53 -3.21 -4.97 11.38
C SER A 53 -4.11 -6.17 11.71
N ILE A 54 -4.73 -6.77 10.68
CA ILE A 54 -5.55 -7.98 10.82
C ILE A 54 -4.67 -9.21 11.00
N GLU A 55 -3.61 -9.37 10.20
CA GLU A 55 -2.66 -10.49 10.30
C GLU A 55 -1.97 -10.54 11.67
N LYS A 56 -1.52 -9.39 12.17
CA LYS A 56 -0.89 -9.27 13.49
C LYS A 56 -1.89 -9.25 14.65
N GLN A 57 -3.20 -9.39 14.38
CA GLN A 57 -4.28 -9.29 15.37
C GLN A 57 -4.14 -8.05 16.27
N SER A 58 -3.62 -6.94 15.72
CA SER A 58 -3.34 -5.72 16.49
C SER A 58 -4.59 -5.03 17.00
N TYR A 59 -5.76 -5.37 16.44
CA TYR A 59 -7.06 -4.88 16.86
C TYR A 59 -8.06 -6.04 17.00
N LYS A 60 -9.02 -5.90 17.92
CA LYS A 60 -10.00 -6.95 18.22
C LYS A 60 -11.00 -7.15 17.07
N ASN A 61 -11.23 -6.13 16.26
CA ASN A 61 -12.13 -6.21 15.11
C ASN A 61 -11.75 -5.21 14.01
N LYS A 62 -12.33 -5.41 12.82
CA LYS A 62 -12.09 -4.58 11.63
C LYS A 62 -12.45 -3.10 11.87
N THR A 63 -13.54 -2.83 12.60
CA THR A 63 -13.99 -1.47 12.90
C THR A 63 -12.95 -0.70 13.72
N GLN A 64 -12.32 -1.35 14.71
CA GLN A 64 -11.24 -0.75 15.49
C GLN A 64 -10.01 -0.46 14.63
N ALA A 65 -9.63 -1.38 13.74
CA ALA A 65 -8.53 -1.16 12.80
C ALA A 65 -8.84 0.03 11.86
N VAL A 66 -10.04 0.09 11.30
CA VAL A 66 -10.47 1.20 10.44
C VAL A 66 -10.42 2.53 11.18
N LYS A 67 -10.93 2.59 12.41
CA LYS A 67 -10.90 3.81 13.23
C LYS A 67 -9.48 4.27 13.54
N ALA A 68 -8.58 3.33 13.88
CA ALA A 68 -7.18 3.64 14.15
C ALA A 68 -6.46 4.18 12.90
N ILE A 69 -6.65 3.54 11.76
CA ILE A 69 -6.07 3.95 10.46
C ILE A 69 -6.64 5.31 10.03
N ALA A 70 -7.95 5.51 10.15
CA ALA A 70 -8.61 6.77 9.86
C ALA A 70 -8.00 7.92 10.68
N HIS A 71 -7.84 7.71 11.98
CA HIS A 71 -7.20 8.68 12.87
C HIS A 71 -5.73 8.95 12.48
N LYS A 72 -4.94 7.90 12.21
CA LYS A 72 -3.52 8.01 11.85
C LYS A 72 -3.29 8.86 10.59
N TYR A 73 -4.17 8.73 9.61
CA TYR A 73 -4.03 9.40 8.31
C TYR A 73 -4.89 10.65 8.16
N GLY A 74 -5.54 11.12 9.23
CA GLY A 74 -6.44 12.29 9.18
C GLY A 74 -7.58 12.11 8.19
N LEU A 75 -8.13 10.89 8.13
CA LEU A 75 -9.16 10.45 7.19
C LEU A 75 -10.49 10.20 7.90
N HIS A 76 -11.58 10.37 7.17
CA HIS A 76 -12.89 9.90 7.63
C HIS A 76 -12.98 8.37 7.47
N GLU A 77 -13.58 7.67 8.44
CA GLU A 77 -13.71 6.20 8.43
C GLU A 77 -14.37 5.68 7.14
N ASN A 78 -15.41 6.35 6.65
CA ASN A 78 -16.04 6.03 5.35
C ASN A 78 -15.06 6.02 4.17
N THR A 79 -14.02 6.86 4.20
CA THR A 79 -12.98 6.86 3.15
C THR A 79 -12.20 5.55 3.16
N ILE A 80 -11.85 5.06 4.35
CA ILE A 80 -11.16 3.77 4.53
C ILE A 80 -12.06 2.63 4.07
N TRP A 81 -13.33 2.63 4.49
CA TRP A 81 -14.30 1.62 4.04
C TRP A 81 -14.49 1.61 2.52
N ASN A 82 -14.56 2.77 1.89
CA ASN A 82 -14.64 2.89 0.44
C ASN A 82 -13.40 2.34 -0.24
N ILE A 83 -12.19 2.66 0.27
CA ILE A 83 -10.93 2.10 -0.23
C ILE A 83 -10.94 0.57 -0.15
N LEU A 84 -11.32 0.00 1.00
CA LEU A 84 -11.38 -1.45 1.22
C LEU A 84 -12.39 -2.13 0.28
N LYS A 85 -13.57 -1.53 0.11
CA LYS A 85 -14.62 -2.04 -0.78
C LYS A 85 -14.19 -2.00 -2.24
N ASP A 86 -13.63 -0.87 -2.67
CA ASP A 86 -13.18 -0.66 -4.05
C ASP A 86 -12.03 -1.60 -4.41
N HIS A 87 -11.10 -1.84 -3.48
CA HIS A 87 -10.04 -2.81 -3.63
C HIS A 87 -10.57 -4.24 -3.81
N ARG A 88 -11.49 -4.67 -2.95
CA ARG A 88 -12.14 -5.99 -3.07
C ARG A 88 -12.86 -6.17 -4.40
N HIS A 89 -13.50 -5.12 -4.91
CA HIS A 89 -14.21 -5.18 -6.20
C HIS A 89 -13.25 -5.28 -7.39
N LYS A 90 -12.15 -4.52 -7.37
CA LYS A 90 -11.19 -4.44 -8.49
C LYS A 90 -10.20 -5.59 -8.55
N PHE A 91 -9.81 -6.13 -7.40
CA PHE A 91 -8.72 -7.11 -7.27
C PHE A 91 -9.13 -8.36 -6.52
N GLY A 92 -10.44 -8.61 -6.40
CA GLY A 92 -10.99 -9.70 -5.61
C GLY A 92 -10.42 -11.06 -5.98
N TYR A 93 -9.55 -11.57 -5.10
CA TYR A 93 -9.41 -12.99 -4.74
C TYR A 93 -10.34 -13.29 -3.56
#